data_AF-A0A933KJK5-F1
#
_entry.id   AF-A0A933KJK5-F1
#
_cell.length_a   1.000
_cell.length_b   1.000
_cell.length_c   1.000
_cell.angle_alpha   90.00
_cell.angle_beta   90.00
_cell.angle_gamma   90.00
#
_symmetry.space_group_name_H-M   'P 1'
#
loop_
_entity.id
_entity.type
_entity.pdbx_description
1 polymer ?
#
loop_
_entity_poly.entity_id
_entity_poly.type
_entity_poly.pdbx_seq_one_letter_code
_entity_poly.pdbx_strand_id
1 'polypeptide(L)'
;MRTKPTIGRAVATALTVAAAGVSAGCVPKAGVDGVKDAGTSTCSGERHLIEQAVEAYYVLEGELPPSEAALVPNYLRTESVTMDLDADGNVVAAPGSGCI
;
A
#
# COMPACT_ATOMS: atom_id res chain seq x y z
N MET A 1 30.09 -25.39 40.64
CA MET A 1 31.51 -25.80 40.64
C MET A 1 32.06 -25.69 39.23
N ARG A 2 33.26 -25.13 39.08
CA ARG A 2 34.00 -24.96 37.82
C ARG A 2 34.37 -26.31 37.18
N THR A 3 34.40 -26.37 35.86
CA THR A 3 35.58 -26.79 35.07
C THR A 3 35.52 -26.21 33.65
N LYS A 4 36.64 -25.59 33.25
CA LYS A 4 37.08 -25.10 31.91
C LYS A 4 38.05 -26.18 31.33
N PRO A 5 38.76 -26.00 30.21
CA PRO A 5 38.44 -25.67 28.80
C PRO A 5 39.19 -26.59 27.78
N THR A 6 38.90 -26.55 26.47
CA THR A 6 39.87 -26.89 25.38
C THR A 6 39.27 -26.46 24.02
N ILE A 7 39.74 -25.37 23.39
CA ILE A 7 40.87 -25.30 22.44
C ILE A 7 40.64 -26.11 21.16
N GLY A 8 40.57 -25.40 20.03
CA GLY A 8 41.20 -25.87 18.79
C GLY A 8 40.29 -26.03 17.59
N ARG A 9 40.12 -24.96 16.80
CA ARG A 9 40.79 -24.79 15.49
C ARG A 9 40.13 -23.66 14.72
N ALA A 10 40.88 -22.59 14.54
CA ALA A 10 40.70 -21.68 13.42
C ALA A 10 40.86 -22.48 12.11
N VAL A 11 39.84 -22.50 11.28
CA VAL A 11 40.01 -22.68 9.84
C VAL A 11 39.66 -21.34 9.23
N ALA A 12 40.71 -20.60 8.88
CA ALA A 12 40.64 -19.40 8.10
C ALA A 12 40.17 -19.79 6.69
N THR A 13 38.87 -19.67 6.42
CA THR A 13 38.38 -19.70 5.04
C THR A 13 38.62 -18.31 4.46
N ALA A 14 39.55 -18.24 3.52
CA ALA A 14 40.00 -17.03 2.86
C ALA A 14 38.82 -16.21 2.34
N LEU A 15 38.69 -14.98 2.84
CA LEU A 15 37.81 -13.96 2.32
C LEU A 15 38.44 -13.41 1.03
N THR A 16 38.18 -14.06 -0.10
CA THR A 16 38.52 -13.49 -1.42
C THR A 16 37.55 -12.35 -1.70
N VAL A 17 37.98 -11.13 -1.36
CA VAL A 17 37.33 -9.89 -1.82
C VAL A 17 37.67 -9.74 -3.30
N ALA A 18 36.78 -10.25 -4.16
CA ALA A 18 36.79 -9.93 -5.58
C ALA A 18 36.27 -8.49 -5.74
N ALA A 19 37.19 -7.53 -5.71
CA ALA A 19 36.96 -6.18 -6.21
C ALA A 19 36.88 -6.23 -7.74
N ALA A 20 35.66 -6.39 -8.26
CA ALA A 20 35.26 -6.07 -9.63
C ALA A 20 33.78 -5.67 -9.54
N GLY A 21 33.39 -4.41 -9.60
CA GLY A 21 33.79 -3.46 -10.61
C GLY A 21 32.66 -3.30 -11.62
N VAL A 22 31.48 -2.85 -11.18
CA VAL A 22 30.58 -1.98 -11.94
C VAL A 22 29.58 -1.41 -10.94
N SER A 23 29.66 -0.12 -10.68
CA SER A 23 28.51 0.66 -10.24
C SER A 23 27.42 0.46 -11.30
N ALA A 24 26.62 -0.60 -11.15
CA ALA A 24 25.36 -0.73 -11.85
C ALA A 24 24.59 0.51 -11.44
N GLY A 25 24.50 1.46 -12.36
CA GLY A 25 23.78 2.70 -12.13
C GLY A 25 22.43 2.34 -11.56
N CYS A 26 22.19 2.75 -10.31
CA CYS A 26 20.86 3.17 -9.93
C CYS A 26 20.54 4.33 -10.86
N VAL A 27 20.12 4.03 -12.08
CA VAL A 27 19.36 4.96 -12.90
C VAL A 27 18.09 5.12 -12.08
N PRO A 28 17.85 6.25 -11.40
CA PRO A 28 16.54 6.47 -10.81
C PRO A 28 15.56 6.34 -11.96
N LYS A 29 14.70 5.32 -11.90
CA LYS A 29 13.58 5.21 -12.82
C LYS A 29 12.91 6.57 -12.78
N ALA A 30 12.81 7.21 -13.95
CA ALA A 30 12.47 8.62 -14.06
C ALA A 30 11.26 8.93 -13.19
N GLY A 31 11.32 9.98 -12.37
CA GLY A 31 10.29 10.27 -11.36
C GLY A 31 8.86 10.29 -11.90
N VAL A 32 8.69 10.49 -13.21
CA VAL A 32 7.42 10.36 -13.94
C VAL A 32 6.77 8.98 -13.84
N ASP A 33 7.54 7.89 -13.78
CA ASP A 33 6.98 6.55 -13.61
C ASP A 33 6.56 6.34 -12.15
N GLY A 34 7.37 6.79 -11.19
CA GLY A 34 7.01 6.73 -9.77
C GLY A 34 5.76 7.55 -9.43
N VAL A 35 5.52 8.68 -10.12
CA VAL A 35 4.30 9.48 -9.97
C VAL A 35 3.07 8.75 -10.53
N LYS A 36 3.22 8.03 -11.65
CA LYS A 36 2.14 7.21 -12.22
C LYS A 36 1.81 6.02 -11.31
N ASP A 37 2.82 5.35 -10.79
CA ASP A 37 2.67 4.22 -9.87
C ASP A 37 2.08 4.68 -8.52
N ALA A 38 2.45 5.88 -8.04
CA ALA A 38 1.85 6.47 -6.85
C ALA A 38 0.36 6.77 -7.07
N GLY A 39 0.00 7.41 -8.19
CA GLY A 39 -1.40 7.73 -8.51
C GLY A 39 -2.29 6.48 -8.58
N THR A 40 -1.85 5.43 -9.27
CA THR A 40 -2.62 4.17 -9.35
C THR A 40 -2.73 3.46 -8.00
N SER A 41 -1.68 3.50 -7.17
CA SER A 41 -1.73 2.93 -5.82
C SER A 41 -2.64 3.69 -4.86
N THR A 42 -2.74 5.02 -5.00
CA THR A 42 -3.68 5.85 -4.23
C THR A 42 -5.13 5.50 -4.59
N CYS A 43 -5.44 5.39 -5.89
CA CYS A 43 -6.77 5.00 -6.36
C CYS A 43 -7.20 3.65 -5.75
N SER A 44 -6.36 2.61 -5.84
CA SER A 44 -6.75 1.30 -5.30
C SER A 44 -6.90 1.31 -3.79
N GLY A 45 -6.06 2.08 -3.09
CA GLY A 45 -6.13 2.24 -1.64
C GLY A 45 -7.43 2.92 -1.19
N GLU A 46 -7.80 4.04 -1.83
CA GLU A 46 -9.05 4.73 -1.52
C GLU A 46 -10.27 3.90 -1.87
N ARG A 47 -10.27 3.20 -3.02
CA ARG A 47 -11.36 2.29 -3.37
C ARG A 47 -11.58 1.24 -2.29
N HIS A 48 -10.51 0.59 -1.84
CA HIS A 48 -10.61 -0.44 -0.81
C HIS A 48 -11.13 0.12 0.53
N LEU A 49 -10.76 1.35 0.88
CA LEU A 49 -11.27 2.01 2.10
C LEU A 49 -12.77 2.30 2.01
N ILE A 50 -13.26 2.77 0.86
CA ILE A 50 -14.70 3.02 0.67
C ILE A 50 -15.46 1.69 0.63
N GLU A 51 -14.95 0.67 -0.06
CA GLU A 51 -15.56 -0.67 -0.06
C GLU A 51 -15.75 -1.20 1.36
N GLN A 52 -14.71 -1.09 2.21
CA GLN A 52 -14.81 -1.46 3.62
C GLN A 52 -15.85 -0.64 4.40
N ALA A 53 -15.96 0.65 4.11
CA ALA A 53 -16.94 1.53 4.74
C ALA A 53 -18.38 1.19 4.31
N VAL A 54 -18.59 0.87 3.03
CA VAL A 54 -19.88 0.40 2.49
C VAL A 54 -20.30 -0.90 3.16
N GLU A 55 -19.39 -1.88 3.25
CA GLU A 55 -19.65 -3.16 3.94
C GLU A 55 -20.00 -2.95 5.42
N ALA A 56 -19.25 -2.08 6.11
CA ALA A 56 -19.55 -1.75 7.50
C ALA A 56 -20.92 -1.07 7.67
N TYR A 57 -21.27 -0.15 6.77
CA TYR A 57 -22.58 0.49 6.75
C TYR A 57 -23.69 -0.54 6.53
N TYR A 58 -23.54 -1.43 5.54
CA TYR A 58 -24.51 -2.47 5.26
C TYR A 58 -24.74 -3.40 6.46
N VAL A 59 -23.67 -3.76 7.17
CA VAL A 59 -23.74 -4.63 8.36
C VAL A 59 -24.48 -3.94 9.51
N LEU A 60 -24.29 -2.64 9.71
CA LEU A 60 -24.87 -1.92 10.86
C LEU A 60 -26.28 -1.37 10.59
N GLU A 61 -26.53 -0.89 9.38
CA GLU A 61 -27.79 -0.23 9.01
C GLU A 61 -28.75 -1.18 8.27
N GLY A 62 -28.24 -2.26 7.68
CA GLY A 62 -29.04 -3.26 6.95
C GLY A 62 -29.41 -2.89 5.52
N GLU A 63 -28.91 -1.77 5.01
CA GLU A 63 -29.10 -1.29 3.64
C GLU A 63 -27.80 -0.69 3.07
N LEU A 64 -27.72 -0.54 1.74
CA LEU A 64 -26.55 0.11 1.12
C LEU A 64 -26.60 1.63 1.37
N PRO A 65 -25.44 2.29 1.54
CA PRO A 65 -25.39 3.73 1.69
C PRO A 65 -25.89 4.41 0.40
N PRO A 66 -26.79 5.40 0.48
CA PRO A 66 -27.34 6.08 -0.70
C PRO A 66 -26.34 7.02 -1.39
N SER A 67 -25.22 7.33 -0.73
CA SER A 67 -24.15 8.21 -1.21
C SER A 67 -22.94 8.08 -0.29
N GLU A 68 -21.76 8.51 -0.74
CA GLU A 68 -20.56 8.54 0.12
C GLU A 68 -20.73 9.47 1.33
N ALA A 69 -21.50 10.55 1.18
CA ALA A 69 -21.83 11.46 2.28
C ALA A 69 -22.52 10.76 3.47
N ALA A 70 -23.24 9.65 3.24
CA ALA A 70 -23.85 8.84 4.31
C ALA A 70 -22.82 8.06 5.14
N LEU A 71 -21.62 7.83 4.59
CA LEU A 71 -20.51 7.17 5.28
C LEU A 71 -19.76 8.14 6.21
N VAL A 72 -19.91 9.45 6.01
CA VAL A 72 -19.23 10.47 6.83
C VAL A 72 -20.16 10.95 7.96
N PRO A 73 -19.66 11.15 9.20
CA PRO A 73 -18.30 10.95 9.69
C PRO A 73 -18.06 9.58 10.34
N ASN A 74 -19.05 8.69 10.33
CA ASN A 74 -19.05 7.50 11.18
C ASN A 74 -18.20 6.35 10.62
N TYR A 75 -18.14 6.21 9.30
CA TYR A 75 -17.43 5.15 8.58
C TYR A 75 -16.21 5.70 7.84
N LEU A 76 -16.30 6.92 7.31
CA LEU A 76 -15.22 7.68 6.69
C LEU A 76 -15.02 9.02 7.42
N ARG A 77 -13.78 9.52 7.42
CA ARG A 77 -13.48 10.83 8.02
C ARG A 77 -13.94 12.01 7.16
N THR A 78 -13.88 11.83 5.85
CA THR A 78 -14.24 12.79 4.80
C THR A 78 -14.56 11.98 3.55
N GLU A 79 -15.33 12.56 2.64
CA GLU A 79 -15.53 12.03 1.29
C GLU A 79 -14.19 12.01 0.53
N SER A 80 -14.01 11.00 -0.30
CA SER A 80 -12.87 10.84 -1.18
C SER A 80 -12.94 11.84 -2.34
N VAL A 81 -11.78 12.24 -2.80
CA VAL A 81 -11.65 13.09 -4.00
C VAL A 81 -11.39 12.26 -5.26
N THR A 82 -11.13 10.96 -5.11
CA THR A 82 -10.72 10.09 -6.21
C THR A 82 -11.69 8.96 -6.52
N MET A 83 -12.49 8.58 -5.53
CA MET A 83 -13.53 7.56 -5.64
C MET A 83 -14.86 8.15 -5.16
N ASP A 84 -15.96 7.53 -5.56
CA ASP A 84 -17.33 7.93 -5.19
C ASP A 84 -18.24 6.69 -5.24
N LEU A 85 -19.48 6.81 -4.78
CA LEU A 85 -20.53 5.79 -4.92
C LEU A 85 -21.48 6.11 -6.06
N ASP A 86 -21.74 5.12 -6.92
CA ASP A 86 -22.84 5.21 -7.87
C ASP A 86 -24.21 5.01 -7.19
N ALA A 87 -25.28 5.17 -7.96
CA ALA A 87 -26.65 5.03 -7.45
C ALA A 87 -26.99 3.61 -6.96
N ASP A 88 -26.19 2.61 -7.33
CA ASP A 88 -26.35 1.21 -6.94
C ASP A 88 -25.45 0.86 -5.73
N GLY A 89 -24.67 1.83 -5.21
CA GLY A 89 -23.77 1.64 -4.07
C GLY A 89 -22.42 1.03 -4.44
N ASN A 90 -22.05 0.96 -5.72
CA ASN A 90 -20.73 0.50 -6.14
C ASN A 90 -19.70 1.62 -6.04
N VAL A 91 -18.48 1.27 -5.68
CA VAL A 91 -17.36 2.21 -5.66
C VAL A 91 -16.84 2.43 -7.08
N VAL A 92 -16.95 3.66 -7.56
CA VAL A 92 -16.54 4.10 -8.90
C VAL A 92 -15.49 5.21 -8.79
N ALA A 93 -14.75 5.46 -9.87
CA ALA A 93 -13.83 6.59 -9.92
C ALA A 93 -14.61 7.92 -9.94
N ALA A 94 -14.22 8.86 -9.08
CA ALA A 94 -14.80 10.20 -9.09
C ALA A 94 -14.50 10.89 -10.44
N PRO A 95 -15.42 11.69 -11.00
CA PRO A 95 -15.22 12.35 -12.28
C PRO A 95 -13.96 13.23 -12.29
N GLY A 96 -13.03 12.95 -13.21
CA GLY A 96 -11.79 13.73 -13.35
C GLY A 96 -10.68 13.37 -12.35
N SER A 97 -10.86 12.34 -11.52
CA SER A 97 -9.86 11.85 -10.55
C SER A 97 -8.60 11.25 -11.20
N GLY A 98 -8.70 10.77 -12.44
CA GLY A 98 -7.64 10.02 -13.10
C GLY A 98 -7.54 8.56 -12.64
N CYS A 99 -8.45 8.10 -11.78
CA CYS A 99 -8.58 6.71 -11.39
C CYS A 99 -9.40 5.91 -12.43
N ILE A 100 -9.14 4.60 -12.52
CA ILE A 100 -9.86 3.64 -13.38
C ILE A 100 -10.43 2.50 -12.53
#